data_AF-A0A418GDS5-F1
#
_entry.id   AF-A0A418GDS5-F1
#
_cell.length_a   1.000
_cell.length_b   1.000
_cell.length_c   1.000
_cell.angle_alpha   90.00
_cell.angle_beta   90.00
_cell.angle_gamma   90.00
#
_symmetry.space_group_name_H-M   'P 1'
#
loop_
_entity.id
_entity.type
_entity.pdbx_description
1 polymer ?
#
loop_
_entity_poly.entity_id
_entity_poly.type
_entity_poly.pdbx_seq_one_letter_code
_entity_poly.pdbx_strand_id
1 'polypeptide(L)' 'MGEGSALPVGVPVPWPTATPPAGWLQCNGATFTKEQYPVLARVYPTLRLPDLRG' A
#
# COMPACT_ATOMS: atom_id res chain seq x y z
N MET A 1 -17.19 -0.32 3.64
CA MET A 1 -15.93 -0.70 2.99
C MET A 1 -15.64 -2.11 3.48
N GLY A 2 -16.22 -3.09 2.77
CA GLY A 2 -16.44 -4.43 3.30
C GLY A 2 -15.18 -5.28 3.28
N GLU A 3 -15.05 -6.08 4.33
CA GLU A 3 -14.33 -7.35 4.37
C GLU A 3 -14.63 -8.12 3.07
N GLY A 4 -13.75 -8.10 2.07
CA GLY A 4 -14.08 -8.65 0.75
C GLY A 4 -13.27 -8.18 -0.45
N SER A 5 -12.28 -7.30 -0.30
CA SER A 5 -11.29 -7.10 -1.37
C SER A 5 -10.43 -8.35 -1.46
N ALA A 6 -10.49 -9.08 -2.57
CA ALA A 6 -9.78 -10.35 -2.82
C ALA A 6 -8.24 -10.26 -2.82
N LEU A 7 -7.68 -9.16 -2.32
CA LEU A 7 -6.27 -8.84 -2.34
C LEU A 7 -5.80 -8.62 -0.90
N PRO A 8 -4.88 -9.45 -0.39
CA PRO A 8 -4.32 -9.24 0.93
C PRO A 8 -3.58 -7.89 0.97
N VAL A 9 -3.63 -7.24 2.12
CA VAL A 9 -2.92 -5.97 2.36
C VAL A 9 -1.44 -6.15 2.04
N GLY A 10 -0.91 -5.23 1.23
CA GLY A 10 0.49 -5.22 0.83
C GLY A 10 0.78 -5.77 -0.57
N VAL A 11 -0.21 -6.34 -1.26
CA VAL A 11 -0.07 -6.67 -2.70
C VAL A 11 -0.08 -5.39 -3.55
N PRO A 12 0.95 -5.15 -4.39
CA PRO A 12 0.92 -4.04 -5.33
C PRO A 12 -0.09 -4.32 -6.44
N VAL A 13 -0.97 -3.36 -6.68
CA VAL A 13 -2.02 -3.45 -7.71
C VAL A 13 -1.75 -2.35 -8.74
N PRO A 14 -1.69 -2.67 -10.05
CA PRO A 14 -1.60 -1.65 -11.08
C PRO A 14 -2.88 -0.82 -11.07
N TRP A 15 -2.74 0.49 -10.88
CA TRP A 15 -3.85 1.43 -10.87
C TRP A 15 -3.74 2.37 -12.09
N PRO A 16 -4.78 2.54 -12.90
CA PRO A 16 -4.69 3.25 -14.19
C PRO A 16 -4.59 4.78 -14.03
N THR A 17 -4.89 5.32 -12.85
CA THR A 17 -4.85 6.78 -12.60
C THR A 17 -3.71 7.14 -11.65
N ALA A 18 -3.19 8.37 -11.77
CA ALA A 18 -2.13 8.87 -10.89
C ALA A 18 -2.59 8.97 -9.42
N THR A 19 -3.88 9.20 -9.19
CA THR A 19 -4.46 9.31 -7.84
C THR A 19 -5.06 7.97 -7.41
N PRO A 20 -4.53 7.32 -6.35
CA PRO A 20 -5.16 6.14 -5.78
C PRO A 20 -6.43 6.52 -4.97
N PRO A 21 -7.40 5.60 -4.83
CA PRO A 21 -8.58 5.83 -4.00
C PRO A 21 -8.22 5.88 -2.51
N ALA A 22 -9.12 6.42 -1.67
CA ALA A 22 -8.90 6.52 -0.23
C ALA A 22 -8.60 5.14 0.40
N GLY A 23 -7.60 5.08 1.28
CA GLY A 23 -7.12 3.85 1.91
C GLY A 23 -6.06 3.08 1.12
N TRP A 24 -5.69 3.55 -0.07
CA TRP A 24 -4.60 3.00 -0.87
C TRP A 24 -3.37 3.90 -0.85
N LEU A 25 -2.19 3.28 -0.96
CA LEU A 25 -0.91 3.97 -1.00
C LEU A 25 -0.20 3.69 -2.33
N GLN A 26 0.43 4.72 -2.88
CA GLN A 26 1.19 4.61 -4.12
C GLN A 26 2.52 3.89 -3.85
N CYS A 27 2.84 2.88 -4.65
CA CYS A 27 4.13 2.17 -4.61
C CYS A 27 5.25 2.98 -5.29
N ASN A 28 5.61 4.13 -4.69
CA ASN A 28 6.60 5.09 -5.18
C ASN A 28 7.85 5.19 -4.28
N GLY A 29 8.09 4.17 -3.43
CA GLY A 29 9.19 4.22 -2.46
C GLY A 29 8.93 5.13 -1.25
N ALA A 30 7.72 5.66 -1.05
CA ALA A 30 7.39 6.47 0.12
C ALA A 30 7.46 5.67 1.42
N THR A 31 7.81 6.36 2.49
CA THR A 31 7.75 5.84 3.86
C THR A 31 6.34 6.00 4.43
N PHE A 32 5.92 5.04 5.23
CA PHE A 32 4.64 5.09 5.95
C PHE A 32 4.88 4.78 7.44
N THR A 33 3.93 5.15 8.30
CA THR A 33 4.04 4.88 9.74
C THR A 33 3.23 3.65 10.13
N LYS A 34 3.77 2.85 11.06
CA LYS A 34 3.08 1.69 11.59
C LYS A 34 1.83 2.08 12.38
N GLU A 35 1.79 3.27 12.99
CA GLU A 35 0.60 3.75 13.70
C GLU A 35 -0.59 3.95 12.76
N GLN A 36 -0.35 4.43 11.54
CA GLN A 36 -1.41 4.60 10.54
C GLN A 36 -1.71 3.30 9.79
N TYR A 37 -0.69 2.48 9.52
CA TYR A 37 -0.82 1.25 8.73
C TYR A 37 -0.15 0.05 9.39
N PRO A 38 -0.70 -0.47 10.51
CA PRO A 38 -0.10 -1.56 11.27
C PRO A 38 -0.09 -2.89 10.49
N VAL A 39 -1.12 -3.14 9.67
CA VAL A 39 -1.20 -4.34 8.83
C VAL A 39 -0.17 -4.28 7.69
N LEU A 40 0.04 -3.10 7.11
CA LEU A 40 1.03 -2.89 6.07
C LEU A 40 2.46 -3.02 6.62
N ALA A 41 2.69 -2.55 7.85
CA ALA A 41 3.98 -2.70 8.53
C ALA A 41 4.35 -4.17 8.79
N ARG A 42 3.36 -5.07 8.91
CA ARG A 42 3.62 -6.52 8.97
C ARG A 42 4.14 -7.08 7.64
N VAL A 43 3.74 -6.49 6.52
CA VAL A 43 4.18 -6.93 5.17
C VAL A 43 5.48 -6.25 4.78
N TYR A 44 5.61 -4.96 5.08
CA TYR A 44 6.80 -4.14 4.81
C TYR A 44 7.42 -3.65 6.13
N PRO A 45 8.26 -4.47 6.79
CA PRO A 45 8.86 -4.12 8.09
C PRO A 45 9.86 -2.96 8.03
N THR A 46 10.33 -2.61 6.83
CA THR A 46 11.18 -1.44 6.58
C THR A 46 10.42 -0.12 6.61
N LEU A 47 9.10 -0.13 6.82
CA LEU A 47 8.22 1.05 6.83
C LEU A 47 8.30 1.86 5.54
N ARG A 48 8.65 1.19 4.44
CA ARG A 48 8.81 1.78 3.12
C ARG A 48 8.10 0.93 2.08
N LEU A 49 7.35 1.60 1.22
CA LEU A 49 6.69 0.96 0.09
C LEU A 49 7.73 0.57 -0.98
N PRO A 50 7.46 -0.47 -1.77
CA PRO A 50 8.26 -0.74 -2.95
C PRO A 50 8.17 0.44 -3.92
N ASP A 51 9.26 0.74 -4.62
CA ASP A 51 9.25 1.66 -5.76
C ASP A 51 9.08 0.83 -7.03
N LEU A 52 7.93 0.99 -7.69
CA LEU A 52 7.58 0.27 -8.92
C LEU A 52 7.62 1.18 -10.15
N ARG A 53 8.32 2.33 -10.08
CA ARG A 53 8.32 3.31 -11.18
C ARG A 53 9.22 2.94 -12.36
N GLY A 54 10.03 1.88 -12.22
CA GLY A 54 11.01 1.45 -13.22
C GLY A 54 12.37 2.04 -12.98
#